data_AF-G1N3G5-F1
#
_entry.id   AF-G1N3G5-F1
#
_cell.length_a   1.000
_cell.length_b   1.000
_cell.length_c   1.000
_cell.angle_alpha   90.00
_cell.angle_beta   90.00
_cell.angle_gamma   90.00
#
_symmetry.space_group_name_H-M   'P 1'
#
loop_
_entity.id
_entity.type
_entity.pdbx_description
1 polymer ?
#
loop_
_entity_poly.entity_id
_entity_poly.type
_entity_poly.pdbx_seq_one_letter_code
_entity_poly.pdbx_strand_id
1 'polypeptide(L)'
;MELTEKNNPLCLKCEEIDSLQKSHVFNMQKLKNSEIRLTEAQQKIRELALNIKMKEELIKELVRTGKDAQSVSRQYTLKISELEQESEQAKMELAETQKQLQELESKEVRDIQEKARLQKEFRKKMDAAKLKAQALQKKKQDSKKLASLSNQSEKQATELEQNIVQMKHQQTLLEKRLHEESEKKKQLETEIQRDQQQIKELQLKMEQQQKILTLKDKEIAAFKKNNNSAGSSLMLSVSLFKLQKLEEQKKWLDEEMERILQQHRQLAELEEDLKKREAIVAKKEALLQEKSHLEIRKLRSSQALNKDSLKLSSRLSMLDQELCDKSMQLQGSTTEDRTDILEKIQVLQKERDQLLTRRNSVDEKLKEGKVLSAEEEHILFQLEEGIEALEAAIDYKNESIQSRQHLLRSSSQILTQSEDNIIGKLVSLSAAELRAILFRYFNKIVCLRETERKLQMQTEEQEMKVIEQENIIRELESALEHIKLQCDRQLTLQHREHEKKLQLILHHFRDGEGIAETLKEYEMKVQQLEKELFFYKKTSRELKKKLKSFLGESSHQLLAPSKCKYVILKCFCNCPL
;
A
#
# COMPACT_ATOMS: atom_id res chain seq x y z
N MET A 1 62.91 -29.25 -10.25
CA MET A 1 62.83 -27.76 -10.29
C MET A 1 61.36 -27.38 -10.44
N GLU A 2 60.53 -27.64 -9.44
CA GLU A 2 59.06 -27.61 -9.68
C GLU A 2 58.22 -27.22 -8.46
N LEU A 3 58.80 -26.53 -7.46
CA LEU A 3 58.05 -26.13 -6.26
C LEU A 3 58.18 -24.64 -5.88
N THR A 4 58.62 -23.77 -6.78
CA THR A 4 58.84 -22.35 -6.45
C THR A 4 57.94 -21.34 -7.16
N GLU A 5 57.09 -21.74 -8.11
CA GLU A 5 56.22 -20.77 -8.81
C GLU A 5 54.85 -20.56 -8.14
N LYS A 6 54.33 -21.53 -7.37
CA LYS A 6 53.04 -21.39 -6.66
C LYS A 6 53.10 -20.53 -5.39
N ASN A 7 54.29 -20.14 -4.93
CA ASN A 7 54.50 -19.31 -3.75
C ASN A 7 55.32 -18.05 -4.09
N ASN A 8 55.06 -17.42 -5.24
CA ASN A 8 55.67 -16.13 -5.53
C ASN A 8 54.91 -15.03 -4.76
N PRO A 9 55.51 -14.39 -3.73
CA PRO A 9 54.79 -13.45 -2.85
C PRO A 9 54.26 -12.20 -3.57
N LEU A 10 54.70 -11.94 -4.81
CA LEU A 10 54.12 -10.92 -5.69
C LEU A 10 52.76 -11.33 -6.27
N CYS A 11 52.58 -12.60 -6.65
CA CYS A 11 51.35 -13.09 -7.29
C CYS A 11 50.17 -13.03 -6.32
N LEU A 12 50.39 -13.48 -5.09
CA LEU A 12 49.40 -13.45 -4.00
C LEU A 12 48.99 -12.00 -3.63
N LYS A 13 49.93 -11.06 -3.66
CA LYS A 13 49.64 -9.64 -3.37
C LYS A 13 48.89 -8.94 -4.51
N CYS A 14 49.14 -9.32 -5.77
CA CYS A 14 48.34 -8.83 -6.89
C CYS A 14 46.89 -9.32 -6.81
N GLU A 15 46.67 -10.60 -6.48
CA GLU A 15 45.33 -11.15 -6.28
C GLU A 15 44.57 -10.46 -5.13
N GLU A 16 45.28 -10.15 -4.03
CA GLU A 16 44.73 -9.40 -2.90
C GLU A 16 44.32 -7.97 -3.30
N ILE A 17 45.17 -7.25 -4.05
CA ILE A 17 44.84 -5.91 -4.58
C ILE A 17 43.64 -5.97 -5.53
N ASP A 18 43.59 -6.94 -6.45
CA ASP A 18 42.48 -7.11 -7.40
C ASP A 18 41.16 -7.42 -6.67
N SER A 19 41.21 -8.23 -5.60
CA SER A 19 40.04 -8.53 -4.77
C SER A 19 39.53 -7.28 -4.03
N LEU A 20 40.43 -6.46 -3.48
CA LEU A 20 40.10 -5.20 -2.81
C LEU A 20 39.57 -4.15 -3.79
N GLN A 21 40.10 -4.10 -5.01
CA GLN A 21 39.59 -3.21 -6.06
C GLN A 21 38.17 -3.57 -6.48
N LYS A 22 37.87 -4.87 -6.65
CA LYS A 22 36.51 -5.34 -6.92
C LYS A 22 35.56 -5.00 -5.76
N SER A 23 35.99 -5.21 -4.52
CA SER A 23 35.23 -4.81 -3.32
C SER A 23 34.96 -3.30 -3.30
N HIS A 24 35.98 -2.48 -3.58
CA HIS A 24 35.87 -1.02 -3.58
C HIS A 24 34.87 -0.51 -4.63
N VAL A 25 34.92 -1.03 -5.87
CA VAL A 25 33.98 -0.68 -6.95
C VAL A 25 32.54 -1.07 -6.56
N PHE A 26 32.37 -2.26 -5.98
CA PHE A 26 31.06 -2.73 -5.52
C PHE A 26 30.49 -1.87 -4.38
N ASN A 27 31.32 -1.52 -3.39
CA ASN A 27 30.93 -0.64 -2.30
C ASN A 27 30.59 0.77 -2.79
N MET A 28 31.34 1.30 -3.77
CA MET A 28 31.02 2.56 -4.44
C MET A 28 29.66 2.55 -5.15
N GLN A 29 29.29 1.45 -5.81
CA GLN A 29 27.98 1.32 -6.44
C GLN A 29 26.86 1.25 -5.41
N LYS A 30 27.06 0.51 -4.30
CA LYS A 30 26.13 0.51 -3.15
C LYS A 30 25.95 1.89 -2.55
N LEU A 31 27.02 2.67 -2.42
CA LEU A 31 26.98 4.03 -1.90
C LEU A 31 26.07 4.90 -2.78
N LYS A 32 26.29 4.91 -4.10
CA LYS A 32 25.42 5.64 -5.05
C LYS A 32 23.95 5.25 -4.92
N ASN A 33 23.66 3.95 -4.82
CA ASN A 33 22.29 3.46 -4.66
C ASN A 33 21.67 3.86 -3.31
N SER A 34 22.47 3.93 -2.24
CA SER A 34 22.02 4.44 -0.93
C SER A 34 21.77 5.95 -0.98
N GLU A 35 22.60 6.73 -1.67
CA GLU A 35 22.39 8.16 -1.87
C GLU A 35 21.10 8.49 -2.60
N ILE A 36 20.82 7.77 -3.70
CA ILE A 36 19.56 7.93 -4.45
C ILE A 36 18.36 7.67 -3.52
N ARG A 37 18.35 6.52 -2.82
CA ARG A 37 17.28 6.17 -1.88
C ARG A 37 17.11 7.19 -0.76
N LEU A 38 18.21 7.75 -0.26
CA LEU A 38 18.19 8.81 0.76
C LEU A 38 17.50 10.06 0.21
N THR A 39 17.87 10.52 -0.98
CA THR A 39 17.27 11.72 -1.59
C THR A 39 15.79 11.54 -1.91
N GLU A 40 15.40 10.37 -2.40
CA GLU A 40 13.99 10.01 -2.65
C GLU A 40 13.18 9.98 -1.36
N ALA A 41 13.68 9.35 -0.31
CA ALA A 41 13.02 9.32 1.00
C ALA A 41 12.84 10.73 1.58
N GLN A 42 13.87 11.59 1.48
CA GLN A 42 13.77 13.00 1.89
C GLN A 42 12.70 13.75 1.10
N GLN A 43 12.61 13.53 -0.20
CA GLN A 43 11.58 14.15 -1.03
C GLN A 43 10.18 13.67 -0.64
N LYS A 44 9.97 12.37 -0.46
CA LYS A 44 8.68 11.80 -0.03
C LYS A 44 8.23 12.36 1.32
N ILE A 45 9.15 12.50 2.28
CA ILE A 45 8.86 13.12 3.59
C ILE A 45 8.40 14.57 3.42
N ARG A 46 9.10 15.38 2.60
CA ARG A 46 8.71 16.78 2.34
C ARG A 46 7.34 16.87 1.67
N GLU A 47 7.06 15.98 0.72
CA GLU A 47 5.80 15.99 -0.03
C GLU A 47 4.60 15.56 0.83
N LEU A 48 4.77 14.56 1.69
CA LEU A 48 3.79 14.15 2.69
C LEU A 48 3.54 15.26 3.71
N ALA A 49 4.59 15.91 4.21
CA ALA A 49 4.46 17.01 5.17
C ALA A 49 3.65 18.18 4.60
N LEU A 50 3.83 18.51 3.31
CA LEU A 50 3.03 19.54 2.64
C LEU A 50 1.56 19.11 2.51
N ASN A 51 1.30 17.86 2.14
CA ASN A 51 -0.05 17.34 1.99
C ASN A 51 -0.80 17.27 3.34
N ILE A 52 -0.12 16.81 4.39
CA ILE A 52 -0.64 16.85 5.77
C ILE A 52 -1.05 18.28 6.14
N LYS A 53 -0.18 19.27 5.93
CA LYS A 53 -0.51 20.68 6.21
C LYS A 53 -1.74 21.15 5.45
N MET A 54 -1.88 20.79 4.17
CA MET A 54 -3.06 21.17 3.38
C MET A 54 -4.35 20.55 3.91
N LYS A 55 -4.32 19.27 4.32
CA LYS A 55 -5.48 18.59 4.92
C LYS A 55 -5.80 19.11 6.33
N GLU A 56 -4.80 19.44 7.14
CA GLU A 56 -5.00 20.11 8.44
C GLU A 56 -5.70 21.45 8.26
N GLU A 57 -5.32 22.24 7.24
CA GLU A 57 -6.00 23.48 6.91
C GLU A 57 -7.44 23.26 6.43
N LEU A 58 -7.70 22.20 5.65
CA LEU A 58 -9.07 21.84 5.24
C LEU A 58 -9.94 21.45 6.46
N ILE A 59 -9.41 20.68 7.41
CA ILE A 59 -10.12 20.33 8.64
C ILE A 59 -10.50 21.59 9.43
N LYS A 60 -9.58 22.57 9.55
CA LYS A 60 -9.89 23.85 10.21
C LYS A 60 -11.08 24.55 9.56
N GLU A 61 -11.13 24.56 8.22
CA GLU A 61 -12.24 25.18 7.47
C GLU A 61 -13.55 24.39 7.65
N LEU A 62 -13.52 23.06 7.59
CA LEU A 62 -14.68 22.20 7.83
C LEU A 62 -15.25 22.39 9.25
N VAL A 63 -14.39 22.41 10.27
CA VAL A 63 -14.79 22.65 11.67
C VAL A 63 -15.41 24.04 11.83
N ARG A 64 -14.89 25.05 11.13
CA ARG A 64 -15.46 26.39 11.11
C ARG A 64 -16.85 26.38 10.46
N THR A 65 -16.99 25.79 9.27
CA THR A 65 -18.28 25.65 8.58
C THR A 65 -19.30 24.91 9.45
N GLY A 66 -18.91 23.83 10.11
CA GLY A 66 -19.76 23.08 11.03
C GLY A 66 -20.26 23.94 12.19
N LYS A 67 -19.37 24.71 12.84
CA LYS A 67 -19.76 25.65 13.91
C LYS A 67 -20.70 26.75 13.42
N ASP A 68 -20.46 27.30 12.23
CA ASP A 68 -21.34 28.30 11.62
C ASP A 68 -22.72 27.72 11.32
N ALA A 69 -22.79 26.51 10.75
CA ALA A 69 -24.04 25.81 10.48
C ALA A 69 -24.83 25.50 11.76
N GLN A 70 -24.15 25.07 12.83
CA GLN A 70 -24.76 24.87 14.14
C GLN A 70 -25.31 26.17 14.73
N SER A 71 -24.54 27.26 14.66
CA SER A 71 -24.98 28.57 15.16
C SER A 71 -26.26 29.03 14.46
N VAL A 72 -26.28 28.96 13.14
CA VAL A 72 -27.45 29.33 12.31
C VAL A 72 -28.63 28.40 12.60
N SER A 73 -28.41 27.08 12.71
CA SER A 73 -29.46 26.12 13.05
C SER A 73 -30.07 26.39 14.44
N ARG A 74 -29.25 26.73 15.44
CA ARG A 74 -29.72 27.12 16.79
C ARG A 74 -30.57 28.39 16.74
N GLN A 75 -30.11 29.42 16.03
CA GLN A 75 -30.86 30.66 15.86
C GLN A 75 -32.22 30.42 15.19
N TYR A 76 -32.26 29.64 14.10
CA TYR A 76 -33.53 29.29 13.46
C TYR A 76 -34.43 28.45 14.35
N THR A 77 -33.88 27.52 15.13
CA THR A 77 -34.68 26.69 16.05
C THR A 77 -35.34 27.54 17.13
N LEU A 78 -34.61 28.50 17.71
CA LEU A 78 -35.17 29.49 18.63
C LEU A 78 -36.27 30.31 17.95
N LYS A 79 -36.00 30.86 16.75
CA LYS A 79 -36.99 31.67 16.04
C LYS A 79 -38.24 30.89 15.63
N ILE A 80 -38.09 29.61 15.30
CA ILE A 80 -39.21 28.71 15.01
C ILE A 80 -40.04 28.49 16.29
N SER A 81 -39.41 28.28 17.45
CA SER A 81 -40.13 28.12 18.72
C SER A 81 -40.94 29.37 19.08
N GLU A 82 -40.37 30.57 18.93
CA GLU A 82 -41.09 31.84 19.12
C GLU A 82 -42.30 31.95 18.19
N LEU A 83 -42.10 31.70 16.90
CA LEU A 83 -43.16 31.80 15.91
C LEU A 83 -44.22 30.68 16.05
N GLU A 84 -43.84 29.48 16.50
CA GLU A 84 -44.77 28.39 16.85
C GLU A 84 -45.64 28.82 18.05
N GLN A 85 -45.07 29.46 19.07
CA GLN A 85 -45.80 30.03 20.21
C GLN A 85 -46.74 31.17 19.78
N GLU A 86 -46.28 32.13 18.97
CA GLU A 86 -47.12 33.20 18.41
C GLU A 86 -48.26 32.64 17.55
N SER A 87 -47.98 31.59 16.76
CA SER A 87 -49.00 30.93 15.96
C SER A 87 -50.03 30.22 16.83
N GLU A 88 -49.62 29.60 17.93
CA GLU A 88 -50.54 28.94 18.85
C GLU A 88 -51.40 29.96 19.62
N GLN A 89 -50.79 31.06 20.06
CA GLN A 89 -51.50 32.20 20.64
C GLN A 89 -52.58 32.74 19.68
N ALA A 90 -52.22 32.96 18.40
CA ALA A 90 -53.15 33.42 17.39
C ALA A 90 -54.29 32.41 17.10
N LYS A 91 -54.03 31.10 17.23
CA LYS A 91 -55.07 30.07 17.13
C LYS A 91 -56.01 30.09 18.34
N MET A 92 -55.49 30.30 19.55
CA MET A 92 -56.32 30.43 20.76
C MET A 92 -57.25 31.65 20.65
N GLU A 93 -56.72 32.81 20.24
CA GLU A 93 -57.52 34.02 19.98
C GLU A 93 -58.57 33.78 18.88
N LEU A 94 -58.23 33.03 17.84
CA LEU A 94 -59.18 32.59 16.81
C LEU A 94 -60.28 31.71 17.42
N ALA A 95 -59.94 30.71 18.22
CA ALA A 95 -60.93 29.84 18.86
C ALA A 95 -61.86 30.61 19.82
N GLU A 96 -61.32 31.59 20.55
CA GLU A 96 -62.09 32.45 21.44
C GLU A 96 -63.05 33.36 20.66
N THR A 97 -62.58 34.02 19.58
CA THR A 97 -63.46 34.79 18.69
C THR A 97 -64.53 33.90 18.03
N GLN A 98 -64.24 32.61 17.79
CA GLN A 98 -65.22 31.65 17.27
C GLN A 98 -66.30 31.34 18.30
N LYS A 99 -65.90 31.16 19.56
CA LYS A 99 -66.81 30.91 20.68
C LYS A 99 -67.73 32.11 20.93
N GLN A 100 -67.19 33.33 20.89
CA GLN A 100 -67.99 34.57 20.96
C GLN A 100 -68.99 34.66 19.79
N LEU A 101 -68.58 34.23 18.58
CA LEU A 101 -69.46 34.14 17.41
C LEU A 101 -70.61 33.14 17.65
N GLN A 102 -70.33 31.95 18.20
CA GLN A 102 -71.34 30.95 18.54
C GLN A 102 -72.28 31.39 19.67
N GLU A 103 -71.76 32.08 20.68
CA GLU A 103 -72.58 32.65 21.76
C GLU A 103 -73.53 33.74 21.23
N LEU A 104 -73.08 34.57 20.27
CA LEU A 104 -73.94 35.49 19.53
C LEU A 104 -74.96 34.78 18.63
N GLU A 105 -74.63 33.60 18.08
CA GLU A 105 -75.60 32.79 17.34
C GLU A 105 -76.68 32.16 18.23
N SER A 106 -76.35 31.87 19.50
CA SER A 106 -77.30 31.33 20.49
C SER A 106 -78.24 32.37 21.10
N LYS A 107 -77.87 33.66 21.02
CA LYS A 107 -78.72 34.79 21.38
C LYS A 107 -79.45 35.24 20.10
N GLU A 108 -80.77 35.12 20.05
CA GLU A 108 -81.59 35.59 18.91
C GLU A 108 -81.35 37.09 18.61
N VAL A 109 -80.44 37.40 17.69
CA VAL A 109 -80.19 38.76 17.18
C VAL A 109 -80.39 38.76 15.67
N ARG A 110 -81.28 39.65 15.21
CA ARG A 110 -81.83 39.73 13.84
C ARG A 110 -80.90 40.35 12.78
N ASP A 111 -79.60 40.46 13.02
CA ASP A 111 -78.70 41.22 12.13
C ASP A 111 -77.80 40.32 11.25
N ILE A 112 -78.34 39.96 10.08
CA ILE A 112 -77.70 39.09 9.08
C ILE A 112 -76.39 39.69 8.55
N GLN A 113 -76.29 41.02 8.53
CA GLN A 113 -75.18 41.75 7.93
C GLN A 113 -73.92 41.72 8.83
N GLU A 114 -74.11 41.81 10.14
CA GLU A 114 -73.05 41.70 11.14
C GLU A 114 -72.49 40.27 11.20
N LYS A 115 -73.38 39.28 11.10
CA LYS A 115 -73.01 37.85 10.99
C LYS A 115 -72.12 37.57 9.78
N ALA A 116 -72.49 38.07 8.60
CA ALA A 116 -71.69 37.88 7.38
C ALA A 116 -70.31 38.57 7.47
N ARG A 117 -70.23 39.73 8.14
CA ARG A 117 -68.97 40.46 8.35
C ARG A 117 -68.00 39.68 9.27
N LEU A 118 -68.50 39.18 10.40
CA LEU A 118 -67.70 38.38 11.34
C LEU A 118 -67.21 37.07 10.70
N GLN A 119 -68.06 36.40 9.92
CA GLN A 119 -67.69 35.17 9.21
C GLN A 119 -66.56 35.40 8.18
N LYS A 120 -66.56 36.56 7.52
CA LYS A 120 -65.51 36.96 6.55
C LYS A 120 -64.18 37.28 7.24
N GLU A 121 -64.22 37.96 8.39
CA GLU A 121 -63.02 38.21 9.20
C GLU A 121 -62.43 36.92 9.76
N PHE A 122 -63.28 35.98 10.17
CA PHE A 122 -62.86 34.67 10.65
C PHE A 122 -62.10 33.88 9.56
N ARG A 123 -62.65 33.82 8.34
CA ARG A 123 -61.99 33.17 7.19
C ARG A 123 -60.64 33.81 6.89
N LYS A 124 -60.56 35.15 6.86
CA LYS A 124 -59.29 35.87 6.65
C LYS A 124 -58.23 35.54 7.70
N LYS A 125 -58.61 35.53 8.99
CA LYS A 125 -57.70 35.17 10.09
C LYS A 125 -57.25 33.70 9.99
N MET A 126 -58.15 32.80 9.63
CA MET A 126 -57.84 31.38 9.46
C MET A 126 -56.86 31.14 8.30
N ASP A 127 -57.05 31.80 7.16
CA ASP A 127 -56.14 31.71 6.01
C ASP A 127 -54.75 32.29 6.34
N ALA A 128 -54.70 33.40 7.08
CA ALA A 128 -53.44 33.99 7.55
C ALA A 128 -52.69 33.07 8.51
N ALA A 129 -53.40 32.42 9.45
CA ALA A 129 -52.81 31.44 10.37
C ALA A 129 -52.29 30.21 9.62
N LYS A 130 -53.03 29.74 8.60
CA LYS A 130 -52.61 28.61 7.75
C LYS A 130 -51.34 28.92 6.96
N LEU A 131 -51.20 30.13 6.40
CA LEU A 131 -49.97 30.57 5.72
C LEU A 131 -48.78 30.66 6.68
N LYS A 132 -48.97 31.20 7.89
CA LYS A 132 -47.93 31.23 8.93
C LYS A 132 -47.47 29.83 9.32
N ALA A 133 -48.39 28.88 9.51
CA ALA A 133 -48.07 27.49 9.82
C ALA A 133 -47.26 26.81 8.70
N GLN A 134 -47.62 27.05 7.44
CA GLN A 134 -46.84 26.53 6.29
C GLN A 134 -45.42 27.12 6.23
N ALA A 135 -45.26 28.43 6.48
CA ALA A 135 -43.96 29.07 6.53
C ALA A 135 -43.06 28.52 7.66
N LEU A 136 -43.66 28.26 8.83
CA LEU A 136 -42.98 27.62 9.96
C LEU A 136 -42.53 26.20 9.64
N GLN A 137 -43.39 25.41 9.01
CA GLN A 137 -43.06 24.05 8.61
C GLN A 137 -41.87 24.02 7.63
N LYS A 138 -41.83 24.97 6.67
CA LYS A 138 -40.70 25.12 5.75
C LYS A 138 -39.41 25.47 6.49
N LYS A 139 -39.43 26.47 7.38
CA LYS A 139 -38.27 26.85 8.20
C LYS A 139 -37.77 25.69 9.08
N LYS A 140 -38.68 24.89 9.64
CA LYS A 140 -38.35 23.68 10.41
C LYS A 140 -37.63 22.64 9.57
N GLN A 141 -38.06 22.43 8.33
CA GLN A 141 -37.37 21.54 7.40
C GLN A 141 -35.98 22.05 7.04
N ASP A 142 -35.83 23.36 6.80
CA ASP A 142 -34.53 23.95 6.46
C ASP A 142 -33.56 23.93 7.67
N SER A 143 -34.05 24.13 8.90
CA SER A 143 -33.25 23.94 10.13
C SER A 143 -32.73 22.51 10.26
N LYS A 144 -33.56 21.50 9.93
CA LYS A 144 -33.11 20.09 9.89
C LYS A 144 -32.01 19.86 8.85
N LYS A 145 -32.11 20.49 7.67
CA LYS A 145 -31.06 20.41 6.63
C LYS A 145 -29.75 21.02 7.13
N LEU A 146 -29.80 22.18 7.80
CA LEU A 146 -28.62 22.81 8.40
C LEU A 146 -27.96 21.93 9.46
N ALA A 147 -28.74 21.27 10.32
CA ALA A 147 -28.22 20.29 11.27
C ALA A 147 -27.55 19.09 10.57
N SER A 148 -28.15 18.58 9.47
CA SER A 148 -27.53 17.51 8.69
C SER A 148 -26.22 17.93 8.01
N LEU A 149 -26.14 19.17 7.50
CA LEU A 149 -24.91 19.74 6.92
C LEU A 149 -23.80 19.84 7.98
N SER A 150 -24.14 20.30 9.20
CA SER A 150 -23.19 20.29 10.32
C SER A 150 -22.67 18.87 10.60
N ASN A 151 -23.56 17.89 10.72
CA ASN A 151 -23.16 16.50 11.01
C ASN A 151 -22.31 15.92 9.88
N GLN A 152 -22.58 16.29 8.62
CA GLN A 152 -21.77 15.88 7.48
C GLN A 152 -20.37 16.50 7.53
N SER A 153 -20.25 17.80 7.84
CA SER A 153 -18.95 18.46 7.98
C SER A 153 -18.10 17.84 9.10
N GLU A 154 -18.73 17.43 10.21
CA GLU A 154 -18.05 16.76 11.32
C GLU A 154 -17.55 15.37 10.93
N LYS A 155 -18.38 14.57 10.25
CA LYS A 155 -17.94 13.27 9.71
C LYS A 155 -16.75 13.42 8.77
N GLN A 156 -16.83 14.34 7.81
CA GLN A 156 -15.73 14.59 6.87
C GLN A 156 -14.46 15.05 7.57
N ALA A 157 -14.58 15.90 8.60
CA ALA A 157 -13.43 16.29 9.43
C ALA A 157 -12.80 15.07 10.12
N THR A 158 -13.60 14.19 10.74
CA THR A 158 -13.08 12.98 11.42
C THR A 158 -12.40 11.99 10.46
N GLU A 159 -12.93 11.84 9.24
CA GLU A 159 -12.32 11.01 8.20
C GLU A 159 -10.96 11.58 7.75
N LEU A 160 -10.87 12.89 7.55
CA LEU A 160 -9.61 13.57 7.24
C LEU A 160 -8.61 13.50 8.41
N GLU A 161 -9.07 13.59 9.65
CA GLU A 161 -8.22 13.40 10.84
C GLU A 161 -7.60 12.01 10.87
N GLN A 162 -8.40 10.96 10.62
CA GLN A 162 -7.90 9.59 10.52
C GLN A 162 -6.88 9.45 9.39
N ASN A 163 -7.13 10.07 8.23
CA ASN A 163 -6.19 10.05 7.10
C ASN A 163 -4.87 10.76 7.46
N ILE A 164 -4.92 11.90 8.15
CA ILE A 164 -3.72 12.61 8.62
C ILE A 164 -2.95 11.77 9.63
N VAL A 165 -3.62 11.07 10.54
CA VAL A 165 -2.95 10.15 11.49
C VAL A 165 -2.21 9.06 10.74
N GLN A 166 -2.82 8.45 9.72
CA GLN A 166 -2.16 7.46 8.86
C GLN A 166 -0.96 8.06 8.12
N MET A 167 -1.10 9.26 7.55
CA MET A 167 -0.01 9.95 6.85
C MET A 167 1.14 10.34 7.79
N LYS A 168 0.84 10.78 9.03
CA LYS A 168 1.85 11.07 10.06
C LYS A 168 2.59 9.81 10.47
N HIS A 169 1.87 8.70 10.65
CA HIS A 169 2.51 7.40 10.92
C HIS A 169 3.44 6.97 9.76
N GLN A 170 2.99 7.12 8.51
CA GLN A 170 3.83 6.89 7.33
C GLN A 170 5.06 7.80 7.30
N GLN A 171 4.90 9.08 7.62
CA GLN A 171 6.01 10.04 7.70
C GLN A 171 7.04 9.60 8.74
N THR A 172 6.63 9.20 9.94
CA THR A 172 7.54 8.71 10.99
C THR A 172 8.28 7.44 10.57
N LEU A 173 7.59 6.53 9.88
CA LEU A 173 8.23 5.32 9.34
C LEU A 173 9.29 5.66 8.29
N LEU A 174 9.00 6.62 7.40
CA LEU A 174 9.95 7.11 6.40
C LEU A 174 11.14 7.84 7.04
N GLU A 175 10.92 8.64 8.08
CA GLU A 175 11.98 9.30 8.84
C GLU A 175 12.92 8.28 9.50
N LYS A 176 12.36 7.20 10.06
CA LYS A 176 13.16 6.09 10.61
C LYS A 176 14.01 5.41 9.53
N ARG A 177 13.41 5.07 8.38
CA ARG A 177 14.14 4.48 7.24
C ARG A 177 15.21 5.42 6.70
N LEU A 178 14.92 6.72 6.66
CA LEU A 178 15.88 7.74 6.23
C LEU A 178 17.09 7.78 7.17
N HIS A 179 16.86 7.69 8.48
CA HIS A 179 17.95 7.63 9.45
C HIS A 179 18.79 6.35 9.27
N GLU A 180 18.15 5.19 9.11
CA GLU A 180 18.83 3.92 8.84
C GLU A 180 19.67 3.96 7.55
N GLU A 181 19.13 4.49 6.45
CA GLU A 181 19.88 4.67 5.20
C GLU A 181 21.01 5.70 5.33
N SER A 182 20.82 6.77 6.11
CA SER A 182 21.90 7.73 6.38
C SER A 182 23.06 7.10 7.16
N GLU A 183 22.78 6.20 8.10
CA GLU A 183 23.83 5.49 8.85
C GLU A 183 24.52 4.45 7.97
N LYS A 184 23.77 3.70 7.12
CA LYS A 184 24.37 2.80 6.12
C LYS A 184 25.27 3.54 5.14
N LYS A 185 24.85 4.72 4.67
CA LYS A 185 25.66 5.59 3.81
C LYS A 185 27.00 5.91 4.49
N LYS A 186 26.98 6.38 5.74
CA LYS A 186 28.19 6.69 6.50
C LYS A 186 29.09 5.46 6.66
N GLN A 187 28.51 4.29 6.96
CA GLN A 187 29.25 3.04 7.07
C GLN A 187 29.98 2.70 5.76
N LEU A 188 29.27 2.75 4.62
CA LEU A 188 29.86 2.53 3.30
C LEU A 188 30.95 3.54 2.97
N GLU A 189 30.77 4.83 3.29
CA GLU A 189 31.82 5.85 3.11
C GLU A 189 33.09 5.51 3.90
N THR A 190 32.96 5.04 5.15
CA THR A 190 34.13 4.62 5.93
C THR A 190 34.78 3.34 5.40
N GLU A 191 34.00 2.38 4.88
CA GLU A 191 34.51 1.17 4.22
C GLU A 191 35.29 1.51 2.96
N ILE A 192 34.71 2.34 2.09
CA ILE A 192 35.35 2.81 0.85
C ILE A 192 36.66 3.53 1.15
N GLN A 193 36.70 4.38 2.20
CA GLN A 193 37.93 5.05 2.62
C GLN A 193 38.99 4.06 3.14
N ARG A 194 38.58 3.05 3.91
CA ARG A 194 39.49 1.99 4.39
C ARG A 194 40.05 1.16 3.24
N ASP A 195 39.20 0.68 2.33
CA ASP A 195 39.60 -0.07 1.14
C ASP A 195 40.60 0.76 0.31
N GLN A 196 40.31 2.06 0.12
CA GLN A 196 41.19 2.96 -0.61
C GLN A 196 42.56 3.14 0.05
N GLN A 197 42.62 3.22 1.38
CA GLN A 197 43.88 3.29 2.13
C GLN A 197 44.68 1.98 2.01
N GLN A 198 44.02 0.83 2.19
CA GLN A 198 44.64 -0.48 2.07
C GLN A 198 45.20 -0.73 0.65
N ILE A 199 44.45 -0.36 -0.38
CA ILE A 199 44.91 -0.45 -1.77
C ILE A 199 46.18 0.40 -1.96
N LYS A 200 46.22 1.64 -1.46
CA LYS A 200 47.41 2.51 -1.54
C LYS A 200 48.62 1.89 -0.80
N GLU A 201 48.40 1.33 0.38
CA GLU A 201 49.47 0.69 1.16
C GLU A 201 50.03 -0.56 0.46
N LEU A 202 49.16 -1.41 -0.08
CA LEU A 202 49.56 -2.62 -0.80
C LEU A 202 50.28 -2.27 -2.10
N GLN A 203 49.80 -1.27 -2.84
CA GLN A 203 50.48 -0.74 -4.03
C GLN A 203 51.89 -0.24 -3.70
N LEU A 204 52.06 0.53 -2.61
CA LEU A 204 53.36 1.01 -2.17
C LEU A 204 54.30 -0.15 -1.79
N LYS A 205 53.80 -1.15 -1.04
CA LYS A 205 54.56 -2.35 -0.67
C LYS A 205 54.95 -3.16 -1.91
N MET A 206 54.08 -3.26 -2.91
CA MET A 206 54.36 -3.93 -4.18
C MET A 206 55.46 -3.19 -4.96
N GLU A 207 55.38 -1.85 -5.07
CA GLU A 207 56.44 -1.05 -5.70
C GLU A 207 57.80 -1.20 -5.03
N GLN A 208 57.83 -1.22 -3.68
CA GLN A 208 59.06 -1.44 -2.92
C GLN A 208 59.64 -2.84 -3.19
N GLN A 209 58.79 -3.88 -3.20
CA GLN A 209 59.24 -5.24 -3.51
C GLN A 209 59.73 -5.38 -4.95
N GLN A 210 59.08 -4.72 -5.92
CA GLN A 210 59.52 -4.69 -7.31
C GLN A 210 60.88 -4.00 -7.46
N LYS A 211 61.14 -2.92 -6.71
CA LYS A 211 62.47 -2.28 -6.67
C LYS A 211 63.55 -3.23 -6.13
N ILE A 212 63.25 -4.02 -5.09
CA ILE A 212 64.20 -5.01 -4.56
C ILE A 212 64.46 -6.13 -5.58
N LEU A 213 63.42 -6.63 -6.24
CA LEU A 213 63.57 -7.69 -7.24
C LEU A 213 64.34 -7.23 -8.47
N THR A 214 64.08 -6.03 -8.99
CA THR A 214 64.86 -5.48 -10.11
C THR A 214 66.33 -5.26 -9.77
N LEU A 215 66.70 -5.05 -8.50
CA LEU A 215 68.10 -5.03 -8.05
C LEU A 215 68.69 -6.43 -7.99
N LYS A 216 67.96 -7.41 -7.43
CA LYS A 216 68.41 -8.81 -7.38
C LYS A 216 68.49 -9.47 -8.76
N ASP A 217 67.60 -9.14 -9.69
CA ASP A 217 67.65 -9.63 -11.07
C ASP A 217 68.83 -9.04 -11.83
N LYS A 218 69.24 -7.80 -11.53
CA LYS A 218 70.49 -7.22 -12.05
C LYS A 218 71.72 -7.95 -11.50
N GLU A 219 71.71 -8.36 -10.23
CA GLU A 219 72.75 -9.20 -9.62
C GLU A 219 72.79 -10.62 -10.22
N ILE A 220 71.62 -11.24 -10.44
CA ILE A 220 71.49 -12.57 -11.05
C ILE A 220 71.86 -12.54 -12.54
N ALA A 221 71.51 -11.48 -13.28
CA ALA A 221 71.90 -11.29 -14.67
C ALA A 221 73.42 -11.08 -14.82
N ALA A 222 74.07 -10.41 -13.87
CA ALA A 222 75.53 -10.34 -13.79
C ALA A 222 76.16 -11.73 -13.56
N PHE A 223 75.48 -12.61 -12.79
CA PHE A 223 75.91 -13.98 -12.53
C PHE A 223 75.65 -14.96 -13.70
N LYS A 224 74.57 -14.77 -14.47
CA LYS A 224 74.16 -15.65 -15.59
C LYS A 224 74.85 -15.34 -16.92
N LYS A 225 75.60 -14.23 -17.04
CA LYS A 225 76.44 -13.92 -18.21
C LYS A 225 77.69 -14.83 -18.34
N ASN A 226 77.82 -15.85 -17.49
CA ASN A 226 78.99 -16.72 -17.44
C ASN A 226 78.72 -18.21 -17.65
N ASN A 227 77.53 -18.65 -18.12
CA ASN A 227 77.33 -20.05 -18.49
C ASN A 227 76.24 -20.31 -19.54
N ASN A 228 76.73 -20.86 -20.66
CA ASN A 228 76.17 -21.89 -21.54
C ASN A 228 75.49 -21.51 -22.86
N SER A 229 75.92 -22.25 -23.88
CA SER A 229 75.54 -22.25 -25.30
C SER A 229 75.23 -23.68 -25.79
N ALA A 230 74.19 -23.78 -26.65
CA ALA A 230 73.90 -24.79 -27.70
C ALA A 230 73.67 -26.27 -27.31
N GLY A 231 72.85 -27.11 -27.97
CA GLY A 231 72.01 -27.10 -29.19
C GLY A 231 71.41 -28.53 -29.35
N SER A 232 70.11 -28.72 -29.63
CA SER A 232 69.40 -28.93 -30.92
C SER A 232 69.36 -30.37 -31.52
N SER A 233 68.14 -30.79 -31.90
CA SER A 233 67.72 -31.38 -33.20
C SER A 233 67.26 -32.87 -33.31
N LEU A 234 65.94 -33.00 -33.62
CA LEU A 234 65.20 -33.88 -34.56
C LEU A 234 65.50 -35.40 -34.72
N MET A 235 64.43 -36.20 -34.89
CA MET A 235 64.05 -36.77 -36.21
C MET A 235 62.72 -37.56 -36.17
N LEU A 236 62.01 -37.52 -37.30
CA LEU A 236 60.62 -37.85 -37.58
C LEU A 236 60.56 -39.05 -38.56
N SER A 237 59.99 -40.21 -38.19
CA SER A 237 59.57 -41.26 -39.15
C SER A 237 58.90 -42.50 -38.51
N VAL A 238 57.85 -42.34 -37.67
CA VAL A 238 57.05 -43.50 -37.20
C VAL A 238 55.56 -43.12 -37.14
N SER A 239 55.00 -42.67 -38.26
CA SER A 239 53.75 -41.88 -38.24
C SER A 239 52.45 -42.61 -38.60
N LEU A 240 52.44 -43.94 -38.81
CA LEU A 240 51.18 -44.63 -39.16
C LEU A 240 50.76 -45.68 -38.12
N PHE A 241 51.70 -46.49 -37.61
CA PHE A 241 51.42 -47.44 -36.53
C PHE A 241 51.25 -46.75 -35.16
N LYS A 242 51.95 -45.63 -34.92
CA LYS A 242 51.76 -44.81 -33.72
C LYS A 242 50.44 -44.05 -33.71
N LEU A 243 49.88 -43.74 -34.89
CA LEU A 243 48.63 -42.99 -35.00
C LEU A 243 47.43 -43.83 -34.53
N GLN A 244 47.39 -45.13 -34.85
CA GLN A 244 46.36 -46.04 -34.32
C GLN A 244 46.46 -46.23 -32.80
N LYS A 245 47.68 -46.41 -32.27
CA LYS A 245 47.91 -46.51 -30.82
C LYS A 245 47.56 -45.22 -30.08
N LEU A 246 47.81 -44.06 -30.69
CA LEU A 246 47.40 -42.74 -30.18
C LEU A 246 45.89 -42.53 -30.27
N GLU A 247 45.21 -43.05 -31.29
CA GLU A 247 43.75 -42.96 -31.42
C GLU A 247 43.05 -43.87 -30.38
N GLU A 248 43.59 -45.06 -30.09
CA GLU A 248 43.12 -45.94 -29.00
C GLU A 248 43.34 -45.30 -27.62
N GLN A 249 44.49 -44.67 -27.40
CA GLN A 249 44.78 -43.95 -26.17
C GLN A 249 43.93 -42.68 -26.02
N LYS A 250 43.62 -41.99 -27.12
CA LYS A 250 42.71 -40.85 -27.16
C LYS A 250 41.27 -41.27 -26.83
N LYS A 251 40.77 -42.36 -27.43
CA LYS A 251 39.45 -42.92 -27.10
C LYS A 251 39.34 -43.22 -25.61
N TRP A 252 40.39 -43.79 -25.02
CA TRP A 252 40.42 -44.08 -23.59
C TRP A 252 40.43 -42.81 -22.71
N LEU A 253 41.18 -41.76 -23.09
CA LEU A 253 41.17 -40.48 -22.38
C LEU A 253 39.83 -39.73 -22.53
N ASP A 254 39.20 -39.81 -23.71
CA ASP A 254 37.87 -39.26 -23.97
C ASP A 254 36.81 -40.02 -23.14
N GLU A 255 36.93 -41.35 -23.00
CA GLU A 255 36.10 -42.18 -22.12
C GLU A 255 36.30 -41.81 -20.64
N GLU A 256 37.52 -41.57 -20.19
CA GLU A 256 37.79 -41.16 -18.79
C GLU A 256 37.28 -39.73 -18.51
N MET A 257 37.43 -38.81 -19.46
CA MET A 257 36.87 -37.47 -19.35
C MET A 257 35.34 -37.50 -19.29
N GLU A 258 34.68 -38.30 -20.14
CA GLU A 258 33.22 -38.46 -20.07
C GLU A 258 32.79 -39.11 -18.75
N ARG A 259 33.60 -40.01 -18.19
CA ARG A 259 33.33 -40.62 -16.88
C ARG A 259 33.42 -39.62 -15.72
N ILE A 260 34.40 -38.72 -15.74
CA ILE A 260 34.52 -37.62 -14.75
C ILE A 260 33.37 -36.62 -14.93
N LEU A 261 33.02 -36.26 -16.17
CA LEU A 261 31.87 -35.40 -16.44
C LEU A 261 30.57 -36.03 -15.95
N GLN A 262 30.41 -37.34 -16.13
CA GLN A 262 29.26 -38.07 -15.61
C GLN A 262 29.19 -38.03 -14.08
N GLN A 263 30.32 -38.10 -13.38
CA GLN A 263 30.35 -37.95 -11.91
C GLN A 263 29.99 -36.54 -11.45
N HIS A 264 30.48 -35.50 -12.13
CA HIS A 264 30.06 -34.12 -11.84
C HIS A 264 28.56 -33.92 -12.06
N ARG A 265 27.98 -34.52 -13.11
CA ARG A 265 26.53 -34.54 -13.33
C ARG A 265 25.79 -35.24 -12.18
N GLN A 266 26.25 -36.42 -11.76
CA GLN A 266 25.65 -37.17 -10.64
C GLN A 266 25.74 -36.42 -9.29
N LEU A 267 26.82 -35.67 -9.05
CA LEU A 267 26.96 -34.81 -7.87
C LEU A 267 26.01 -33.61 -7.93
N ALA A 268 25.89 -32.94 -9.08
CA ALA A 268 24.97 -31.83 -9.27
C ALA A 268 23.50 -32.27 -9.08
N GLU A 269 23.13 -33.45 -9.59
CA GLU A 269 21.80 -34.02 -9.38
C GLU A 269 21.55 -34.38 -7.90
N LEU A 270 22.56 -34.88 -7.19
CA LEU A 270 22.46 -35.15 -5.75
C LEU A 270 22.26 -33.86 -4.95
N GLU A 271 22.98 -32.79 -5.29
CA GLU A 271 22.79 -31.46 -4.69
C GLU A 271 21.39 -30.90 -4.97
N GLU A 272 20.88 -31.09 -6.19
CA GLU A 272 19.53 -30.67 -6.55
C GLU A 272 18.46 -31.45 -5.77
N ASP A 273 18.65 -32.76 -5.58
CA ASP A 273 17.78 -33.59 -4.77
C ASP A 273 17.78 -33.20 -3.29
N LEU A 274 18.94 -32.84 -2.74
CA LEU A 274 19.04 -32.33 -1.37
C LEU A 274 18.29 -31.00 -1.23
N LYS A 275 18.48 -30.06 -2.16
CA LYS A 275 17.72 -28.79 -2.18
C LYS A 275 16.22 -29.02 -2.29
N LYS A 276 15.78 -29.97 -3.13
CA LYS A 276 14.36 -30.34 -3.24
C LYS A 276 13.83 -30.93 -1.94
N ARG A 277 14.59 -31.82 -1.27
CA ARG A 277 14.22 -32.36 0.03
C ARG A 277 14.07 -31.26 1.07
N GLU A 278 15.03 -30.33 1.16
CA GLU A 278 14.99 -29.21 2.10
C GLU A 278 13.76 -28.32 1.87
N ALA A 279 13.40 -28.05 0.62
CA ALA A 279 12.18 -27.30 0.29
C ALA A 279 10.90 -28.03 0.74
N ILE A 280 10.84 -29.36 0.59
CA ILE A 280 9.70 -30.17 1.06
C ILE A 280 9.63 -30.15 2.59
N VAL A 281 10.77 -30.23 3.28
CA VAL A 281 10.85 -30.12 4.76
C VAL A 281 10.36 -28.75 5.23
N ALA A 282 10.83 -27.66 4.63
CA ALA A 282 10.38 -26.31 4.98
C ALA A 282 8.87 -26.14 4.78
N LYS A 283 8.31 -26.72 3.72
CA LYS A 283 6.85 -26.72 3.49
C LYS A 283 6.11 -27.52 4.55
N LYS A 284 6.64 -28.68 4.96
CA LYS A 284 6.07 -29.50 6.05
C LYS A 284 6.08 -28.74 7.37
N GLU A 285 7.17 -28.05 7.70
CA GLU A 285 7.27 -27.22 8.90
C GLU A 285 6.24 -26.09 8.93
N ALA A 286 5.97 -25.46 7.78
CA ALA A 286 4.92 -24.45 7.66
C ALA A 286 3.51 -25.03 7.92
N LEU A 287 3.18 -26.19 7.32
CA LEU A 287 1.90 -26.85 7.58
C LEU A 287 1.75 -27.28 9.05
N LEU A 288 2.84 -27.74 9.69
CA LEU A 288 2.85 -28.07 11.11
C LEU A 288 2.60 -26.85 12.00
N GLN A 289 3.14 -25.69 11.64
CA GLN A 289 2.85 -24.43 12.34
C GLN A 289 1.37 -24.06 12.23
N GLU A 290 0.79 -24.11 11.03
CA GLU A 290 -0.64 -23.85 10.83
C GLU A 290 -1.53 -24.82 11.60
N LYS A 291 -1.20 -26.12 11.58
CA LYS A 291 -1.88 -27.14 12.38
C LYS A 291 -1.82 -26.82 13.87
N SER A 292 -0.64 -26.44 14.39
CA SER A 292 -0.48 -26.05 15.80
C SER A 292 -1.35 -24.85 16.18
N HIS A 293 -1.54 -23.88 15.27
CA HIS A 293 -2.42 -22.75 15.51
C HIS A 293 -3.89 -23.15 15.64
N LEU A 294 -4.35 -24.09 14.80
CA LEU A 294 -5.71 -24.63 14.89
C LEU A 294 -5.92 -25.48 16.15
N GLU A 295 -4.91 -26.25 16.57
CA GLU A 295 -4.95 -27.01 17.83
C GLU A 295 -5.05 -26.09 19.06
N ILE A 296 -4.27 -24.99 19.08
CA ILE A 296 -4.37 -23.97 20.14
C ILE A 296 -5.76 -23.34 20.15
N ARG A 297 -6.33 -23.05 18.97
CA ARG A 297 -7.70 -22.51 18.86
C ARG A 297 -8.75 -23.52 19.36
N LYS A 298 -8.61 -24.80 19.01
CA LYS A 298 -9.46 -25.89 19.49
C LYS A 298 -9.44 -25.99 21.01
N LEU A 299 -8.25 -25.93 21.61
CA LEU A 299 -8.07 -25.96 23.07
C LEU A 299 -8.77 -24.75 23.74
N ARG A 300 -8.55 -23.53 23.22
CA ARG A 300 -9.18 -22.32 23.76
C ARG A 300 -10.70 -22.36 23.65
N SER A 301 -11.23 -22.82 22.52
CA SER A 301 -12.67 -22.96 22.30
C SER A 301 -13.27 -24.04 23.23
N SER A 302 -12.55 -25.15 23.47
CA SER A 302 -12.96 -26.19 24.44
C SER A 302 -13.00 -25.65 25.86
N GLN A 303 -12.01 -24.85 26.26
CA GLN A 303 -12.01 -24.17 27.56
C GLN A 303 -13.20 -23.20 27.70
N ALA A 304 -13.56 -22.47 26.64
CA ALA A 304 -14.70 -21.56 26.65
C ALA A 304 -16.03 -22.31 26.79
N LEU A 305 -16.24 -23.38 26.01
CA LEU A 305 -17.44 -24.21 26.10
C LEU A 305 -17.56 -24.92 27.45
N ASN A 306 -16.46 -25.41 28.02
CA ASN A 306 -16.44 -25.97 29.38
C ASN A 306 -16.88 -24.93 30.42
N LYS A 307 -16.38 -23.69 30.32
CA LYS A 307 -16.81 -22.59 31.20
C LYS A 307 -18.30 -22.30 31.06
N ASP A 308 -18.83 -22.34 29.85
CA ASP A 308 -20.26 -22.09 29.60
C ASP A 308 -21.13 -23.26 30.06
N SER A 309 -20.69 -24.52 29.92
CA SER A 309 -21.36 -25.69 30.51
C SER A 309 -21.44 -25.60 32.04
N LEU A 310 -20.37 -25.15 32.70
CA LEU A 310 -20.37 -24.88 34.15
C LEU A 310 -21.38 -23.79 34.54
N LYS A 311 -21.45 -22.69 33.78
CA LYS A 311 -22.46 -21.62 34.02
C LYS A 311 -23.89 -22.15 33.84
N LEU A 312 -24.15 -22.90 32.76
CA LEU A 312 -25.46 -23.51 32.52
C LEU A 312 -25.84 -24.47 33.65
N SER A 313 -24.89 -25.28 34.12
CA SER A 313 -25.08 -26.18 35.26
C SER A 313 -25.41 -25.41 36.55
N SER A 314 -24.74 -24.29 36.80
CA SER A 314 -25.05 -23.43 37.97
C SER A 314 -26.45 -22.81 37.89
N ARG A 315 -26.90 -22.32 36.72
CA ARG A 315 -28.25 -21.76 36.55
C ARG A 315 -29.33 -22.84 36.64
N LEU A 316 -29.08 -24.02 36.09
CA LEU A 316 -29.98 -25.18 36.24
C LEU A 316 -30.17 -25.55 37.71
N SER A 317 -29.09 -25.59 38.50
CA SER A 317 -29.19 -25.84 39.94
C SER A 317 -30.01 -24.77 40.68
N MET A 318 -29.89 -23.50 40.29
CA MET A 318 -30.74 -22.43 40.87
C MET A 318 -32.21 -22.59 40.48
N LEU A 319 -32.51 -22.94 39.23
CA LEU A 319 -33.87 -23.19 38.78
C LEU A 319 -34.50 -24.41 39.46
N ASP A 320 -33.73 -25.48 39.69
CA ASP A 320 -34.22 -26.64 40.43
C ASP A 320 -34.57 -26.25 41.88
N GLN A 321 -33.79 -25.38 42.52
CA GLN A 321 -34.11 -24.83 43.84
C GLN A 321 -35.36 -23.93 43.81
N GLU A 322 -35.46 -23.00 42.85
CA GLU A 322 -36.63 -22.13 42.68
C GLU A 322 -37.92 -22.95 42.45
N LEU A 323 -37.83 -24.04 41.66
CA LEU A 323 -38.93 -24.97 41.44
C LEU A 323 -39.32 -25.73 42.70
N CYS A 324 -38.36 -26.18 43.52
CA CYS A 324 -38.61 -26.79 44.81
C CYS A 324 -39.33 -25.81 45.76
N ASP A 325 -38.83 -24.59 45.87
CA ASP A 325 -39.40 -23.55 46.75
C ASP A 325 -40.84 -23.19 46.33
N LYS A 326 -41.10 -23.06 45.02
CA LYS A 326 -42.44 -22.78 44.49
C LYS A 326 -43.40 -23.96 44.68
N SER A 327 -42.91 -25.19 44.55
CA SER A 327 -43.70 -26.40 44.82
C SER A 327 -44.09 -26.50 46.30
N MET A 328 -43.22 -26.08 47.22
CA MET A 328 -43.54 -25.99 48.65
C MET A 328 -44.57 -24.88 48.94
N GLN A 329 -44.45 -23.72 48.30
CA GLN A 329 -45.44 -22.63 48.40
C GLN A 329 -46.83 -23.06 47.93
N LEU A 330 -46.91 -23.86 46.86
CA LEU A 330 -48.16 -24.39 46.32
C LEU A 330 -48.92 -25.29 47.33
N GLN A 331 -48.21 -25.98 48.22
CA GLN A 331 -48.85 -26.85 49.22
C GLN A 331 -49.60 -26.04 50.31
N GLY A 332 -49.13 -24.83 50.61
CA GLY A 332 -49.67 -23.98 51.69
C GLY A 332 -50.60 -22.83 51.26
N SER A 333 -50.93 -22.67 49.97
CA SER A 333 -51.61 -21.49 49.44
C SER A 333 -53.13 -21.64 49.18
N THR A 334 -53.84 -20.51 49.09
CA THR A 334 -55.28 -20.43 48.80
C THR A 334 -55.62 -20.74 47.33
N THR A 335 -56.89 -20.95 46.98
CA THR A 335 -57.31 -21.44 45.64
C THR A 335 -56.96 -20.51 44.47
N GLU A 336 -56.99 -19.19 44.66
CA GLU A 336 -56.60 -18.20 43.63
C GLU A 336 -55.06 -18.09 43.52
N ASP A 337 -54.35 -18.12 44.65
CA ASP A 337 -52.86 -18.10 44.63
C ASP A 337 -52.29 -19.39 44.01
N ARG A 338 -53.01 -20.52 44.12
CA ARG A 338 -52.60 -21.81 43.55
C ARG A 338 -52.51 -21.77 42.03
N THR A 339 -53.43 -21.09 41.34
CA THR A 339 -53.39 -20.99 39.87
C THR A 339 -52.18 -20.17 39.41
N ASP A 340 -51.88 -19.06 40.09
CA ASP A 340 -50.75 -18.20 39.77
C ASP A 340 -49.39 -18.87 40.06
N ILE A 341 -49.31 -19.66 41.13
CA ILE A 341 -48.09 -20.43 41.47
C ILE A 341 -47.88 -21.55 40.44
N LEU A 342 -48.95 -22.22 40.00
CA LEU A 342 -48.87 -23.25 38.96
C LEU A 342 -48.38 -22.68 37.63
N GLU A 343 -48.87 -21.50 37.22
CA GLU A 343 -48.39 -20.84 36.00
C GLU A 343 -46.89 -20.49 36.11
N LYS A 344 -46.44 -19.96 37.25
CA LYS A 344 -45.01 -19.68 37.50
C LYS A 344 -44.14 -20.93 37.49
N ILE A 345 -44.61 -22.04 38.08
CA ILE A 345 -43.92 -23.34 38.01
C ILE A 345 -43.81 -23.81 36.55
N GLN A 346 -44.88 -23.67 35.76
CA GLN A 346 -44.87 -24.06 34.35
C GLN A 346 -43.88 -23.22 33.53
N VAL A 347 -43.76 -21.92 33.80
CA VAL A 347 -42.76 -21.04 33.16
C VAL A 347 -41.34 -21.45 33.54
N LEU A 348 -41.07 -21.69 34.83
CA LEU A 348 -39.75 -22.12 35.31
C LEU A 348 -39.36 -23.51 34.77
N GLN A 349 -40.30 -24.44 34.69
CA GLN A 349 -40.10 -25.76 34.07
C GLN A 349 -39.71 -25.61 32.59
N LYS A 350 -40.40 -24.73 31.86
CA LYS A 350 -40.09 -24.45 30.46
C LYS A 350 -38.70 -23.83 30.28
N GLU A 351 -38.29 -22.91 31.15
CA GLU A 351 -36.92 -22.35 31.13
C GLU A 351 -35.87 -23.41 31.44
N ARG A 352 -36.12 -24.25 32.47
CA ARG A 352 -35.23 -25.34 32.87
C ARG A 352 -35.03 -26.36 31.74
N ASP A 353 -36.09 -26.75 31.06
CA ASP A 353 -36.00 -27.68 29.93
C ASP A 353 -35.23 -27.08 28.76
N GLN A 354 -35.44 -25.78 28.45
CA GLN A 354 -34.64 -25.08 27.43
C GLN A 354 -33.16 -25.02 27.78
N LEU A 355 -32.82 -24.74 29.03
CA LEU A 355 -31.43 -24.72 29.50
C LEU A 355 -30.80 -26.12 29.52
N LEU A 356 -31.56 -27.17 29.86
CA LEU A 356 -31.10 -28.55 29.75
C LEU A 356 -30.81 -28.94 28.31
N THR A 357 -31.68 -28.60 27.36
CA THR A 357 -31.43 -28.84 25.94
C THR A 357 -30.17 -28.11 25.48
N ARG A 358 -29.99 -26.85 25.89
CA ARG A 358 -28.78 -26.07 25.57
C ARG A 358 -27.52 -26.66 26.18
N ARG A 359 -27.56 -27.09 27.45
CA ARG A 359 -26.44 -27.74 28.13
C ARG A 359 -26.06 -29.05 27.45
N ASN A 360 -27.05 -29.92 27.19
CA ASN A 360 -26.81 -31.18 26.48
C ASN A 360 -26.17 -30.94 25.11
N SER A 361 -26.59 -29.92 24.37
CA SER A 361 -25.95 -29.56 23.09
C SER A 361 -24.49 -29.12 23.26
N VAL A 362 -24.16 -28.34 24.30
CA VAL A 362 -22.78 -27.93 24.60
C VAL A 362 -21.92 -29.13 25.03
N ASP A 363 -22.47 -30.01 25.87
CA ASP A 363 -21.78 -31.20 26.37
C ASP A 363 -21.51 -32.20 25.26
N GLU A 364 -22.45 -32.42 24.33
CA GLU A 364 -22.23 -33.28 23.16
C GLU A 364 -21.15 -32.69 22.23
N LYS A 365 -21.12 -31.37 22.00
CA LYS A 365 -20.02 -30.73 21.25
C LYS A 365 -18.66 -30.92 21.90
N LEU A 366 -18.60 -30.87 23.24
CA LEU A 366 -17.38 -31.10 24.00
C LEU A 366 -16.92 -32.57 23.94
N LYS A 367 -17.85 -33.53 24.06
CA LYS A 367 -17.56 -34.97 23.97
C LYS A 367 -17.07 -35.37 22.58
N GLU A 368 -17.74 -34.88 21.53
CA GLU A 368 -17.35 -35.15 20.15
C GLU A 368 -16.04 -34.42 19.75
N GLY A 369 -15.57 -33.48 20.57
CA GLY A 369 -14.41 -32.65 20.26
C GLY A 369 -14.64 -31.66 19.11
N LYS A 370 -15.91 -31.48 18.70
CA LYS A 370 -16.34 -30.57 17.61
C LYS A 370 -16.51 -29.14 18.09
N VAL A 371 -15.37 -28.58 18.49
CA VAL A 371 -15.30 -27.27 19.16
C VAL A 371 -14.81 -26.18 18.21
N LEU A 372 -14.36 -26.58 17.02
CA LEU A 372 -14.04 -25.70 15.91
C LEU A 372 -15.26 -25.58 14.98
N SER A 373 -15.22 -24.63 14.06
CA SER A 373 -16.19 -24.59 12.96
C SER A 373 -15.94 -25.75 11.98
N ALA A 374 -16.98 -26.18 11.27
CA ALA A 374 -16.85 -27.26 10.27
C ALA A 374 -15.79 -26.96 9.20
N GLU A 375 -15.60 -25.68 8.86
CA GLU A 375 -14.56 -25.21 7.94
C GLU A 375 -13.16 -25.39 8.54
N GLU A 376 -12.96 -25.00 9.81
CA GLU A 376 -11.66 -25.14 10.50
C GLU A 376 -11.30 -26.62 10.72
N GLU A 377 -12.27 -27.49 10.95
CA GLU A 377 -12.06 -28.93 11.04
C GLU A 377 -11.67 -29.53 9.69
N HIS A 378 -12.30 -29.07 8.61
CA HIS A 378 -11.93 -29.46 7.25
C HIS A 378 -10.50 -29.01 6.93
N ILE A 379 -10.12 -27.78 7.29
CA ILE A 379 -8.76 -27.27 7.09
C ILE A 379 -7.76 -28.09 7.91
N LEU A 380 -8.07 -28.38 9.18
CA LEU A 380 -7.20 -29.21 10.02
C LEU A 380 -6.94 -30.59 9.39
N PHE A 381 -7.99 -31.22 8.84
CA PHE A 381 -7.88 -32.48 8.13
C PHE A 381 -7.02 -32.38 6.86
N GLN A 382 -7.22 -31.34 6.04
CA GLN A 382 -6.38 -31.09 4.86
C GLN A 382 -4.91 -30.85 5.21
N LEU A 383 -4.64 -30.18 6.33
CA LEU A 383 -3.27 -29.97 6.81
C LEU A 383 -2.64 -31.31 7.23
N GLU A 384 -3.40 -32.20 7.86
CA GLU A 384 -2.93 -33.55 8.22
C GLU A 384 -2.60 -34.40 6.99
N GLU A 385 -3.51 -34.48 6.02
CA GLU A 385 -3.26 -35.17 4.76
C GLU A 385 -2.08 -34.56 3.99
N GLY A 386 -1.98 -33.22 3.98
CA GLY A 386 -0.88 -32.51 3.36
C GLY A 386 0.46 -32.80 4.01
N ILE A 387 0.52 -32.91 5.34
CA ILE A 387 1.72 -33.29 6.09
C ILE A 387 2.12 -34.73 5.77
N GLU A 388 1.19 -35.68 5.78
CA GLU A 388 1.45 -37.09 5.46
C GLU A 388 1.95 -37.27 4.02
N ALA A 389 1.37 -36.54 3.06
CA ALA A 389 1.85 -36.53 1.68
C ALA A 389 3.28 -35.97 1.56
N LEU A 390 3.61 -34.93 2.31
CA LEU A 390 4.97 -34.37 2.33
C LEU A 390 5.97 -35.31 3.04
N GLU A 391 5.54 -36.06 4.05
CA GLU A 391 6.35 -37.11 4.68
C GLU A 391 6.72 -38.21 3.69
N ALA A 392 5.74 -38.73 2.95
CA ALA A 392 5.98 -39.71 1.89
C ALA A 392 6.92 -39.16 0.78
N ALA A 393 6.77 -37.87 0.43
CA ALA A 393 7.65 -37.23 -0.53
C ALA A 393 9.09 -37.05 -0.02
N ILE A 394 9.27 -36.79 1.28
CA ILE A 394 10.59 -36.76 1.93
C ILE A 394 11.21 -38.15 1.88
N ASP A 395 10.46 -39.20 2.21
CA ASP A 395 10.98 -40.58 2.20
C ASP A 395 11.42 -41.02 0.79
N TYR A 396 10.62 -40.73 -0.23
CA TYR A 396 11.02 -40.96 -1.63
C TYR A 396 12.31 -40.23 -1.99
N LYS A 397 12.46 -38.96 -1.59
CA LYS A 397 13.69 -38.20 -1.82
C LYS A 397 14.87 -38.78 -1.05
N ASN A 398 14.66 -39.30 0.15
CA ASN A 398 15.71 -39.94 0.96
C ASN A 398 16.24 -41.20 0.29
N GLU A 399 15.36 -42.05 -0.23
CA GLU A 399 15.74 -43.26 -0.97
C GLU A 399 16.49 -42.91 -2.26
N SER A 400 16.04 -41.87 -2.98
CA SER A 400 16.73 -41.36 -4.18
C SER A 400 18.13 -40.84 -3.88
N ILE A 401 18.27 -40.03 -2.81
CA ILE A 401 19.56 -39.51 -2.32
C ILE A 401 20.49 -40.65 -1.92
N GLN A 402 20.00 -41.63 -1.16
CA GLN A 402 20.80 -42.78 -0.74
C GLN A 402 21.29 -43.62 -1.93
N SER A 403 20.42 -43.85 -2.92
CA SER A 403 20.75 -44.58 -4.14
C SER A 403 21.84 -43.87 -4.95
N ARG A 404 21.75 -42.55 -5.12
CA ARG A 404 22.79 -41.74 -5.80
C ARG A 404 24.10 -41.69 -5.02
N GLN A 405 24.05 -41.56 -3.70
CA GLN A 405 25.25 -41.60 -2.85
C GLN A 405 25.98 -42.95 -2.96
N HIS A 406 25.23 -44.06 -3.03
CA HIS A 406 25.81 -45.38 -3.25
C HIS A 406 26.51 -45.47 -4.61
N LEU A 407 25.88 -44.96 -5.69
CA LEU A 407 26.48 -44.92 -7.02
C LEU A 407 27.78 -44.10 -7.06
N LEU A 408 27.78 -42.93 -6.41
CA LEU A 408 28.95 -42.04 -6.34
C LEU A 408 30.11 -42.67 -5.55
N ARG A 409 29.83 -43.34 -4.42
CA ARG A 409 30.85 -44.07 -3.64
C ARG A 409 31.48 -45.20 -4.45
N SER A 410 30.68 -45.98 -5.16
CA SER A 410 31.16 -47.05 -6.03
C SER A 410 32.02 -46.52 -7.18
N SER A 411 31.64 -45.38 -7.78
CA SER A 411 32.43 -44.77 -8.87
C SER A 411 33.75 -44.11 -8.41
N SER A 412 33.80 -43.62 -7.17
CA SER A 412 34.99 -42.97 -6.59
C SER A 412 36.09 -43.97 -6.19
N GLN A 413 35.71 -45.18 -5.77
CA GLN A 413 36.67 -46.26 -5.50
C GLN A 413 37.35 -46.77 -6.78
N ILE A 414 36.68 -46.66 -7.93
CA ILE A 414 37.23 -47.04 -9.25
C ILE A 414 38.21 -45.97 -9.77
N LEU A 415 37.98 -44.67 -9.45
CA LEU A 415 38.83 -43.53 -9.82
C LEU A 415 40.22 -43.58 -9.18
N THR A 416 40.30 -43.88 -7.89
CA THR A 416 41.59 -43.90 -7.16
C THR A 416 42.51 -44.98 -7.73
N GLN A 417 41.96 -46.05 -8.30
CA GLN A 417 42.69 -47.08 -9.03
C GLN A 417 43.01 -46.68 -10.48
N SER A 418 42.29 -45.73 -11.09
CA SER A 418 42.55 -45.23 -12.45
C SER A 418 43.59 -44.11 -12.48
N GLU A 419 43.64 -43.23 -11.49
CA GLU A 419 44.63 -42.14 -11.37
C GLU A 419 46.08 -42.66 -11.31
N ASP A 420 46.34 -43.69 -10.50
CA ASP A 420 47.64 -44.35 -10.43
C ASP A 420 48.04 -45.02 -11.76
N ASN A 421 47.05 -45.53 -12.50
CA ASN A 421 47.24 -46.10 -13.84
C ASN A 421 47.47 -45.03 -14.91
N ILE A 422 46.86 -43.84 -14.79
CA ILE A 422 47.05 -42.70 -15.69
C ILE A 422 48.46 -42.16 -15.55
N ILE A 423 48.92 -41.94 -14.31
CA ILE A 423 50.28 -41.47 -14.04
C ILE A 423 51.30 -42.50 -14.56
N GLY A 424 51.08 -43.79 -14.31
CA GLY A 424 51.93 -44.86 -14.83
C GLY A 424 52.01 -44.89 -16.36
N LYS A 425 50.88 -44.70 -17.05
CA LYS A 425 50.84 -44.61 -18.52
C LYS A 425 51.46 -43.32 -19.05
N LEU A 426 51.26 -42.18 -18.40
CA LEU A 426 51.84 -40.90 -18.80
C LEU A 426 53.38 -40.93 -18.74
N VAL A 427 53.92 -41.55 -17.69
CA VAL A 427 55.36 -41.78 -17.51
C VAL A 427 55.91 -42.73 -18.58
N SER A 428 55.09 -43.62 -19.13
CA SER A 428 55.48 -44.55 -20.21
C SER A 428 55.51 -43.92 -21.62
N LEU A 429 55.04 -42.68 -21.78
CA LEU A 429 54.98 -41.99 -23.08
C LEU A 429 56.32 -41.38 -23.49
N SER A 430 56.56 -41.32 -24.80
CA SER A 430 57.72 -40.59 -25.33
C SER A 430 57.49 -39.08 -25.31
N ALA A 431 58.58 -38.31 -25.26
CA ALA A 431 58.51 -36.85 -25.21
C ALA A 431 57.75 -36.20 -26.39
N ALA A 432 57.69 -36.86 -27.55
CA ALA A 432 56.94 -36.37 -28.70
C ALA A 432 55.42 -36.55 -28.52
N GLU A 433 55.00 -37.66 -27.93
CA GLU A 433 53.59 -37.98 -27.66
C GLU A 433 53.05 -37.05 -26.57
N LEU A 434 53.85 -36.81 -25.51
CA LEU A 434 53.51 -35.85 -24.47
C LEU A 434 53.33 -34.42 -25.02
N ARG A 435 54.24 -33.98 -25.90
CA ARG A 435 54.15 -32.65 -26.55
C ARG A 435 52.91 -32.49 -27.43
N ALA A 436 52.54 -33.54 -28.18
CA ALA A 436 51.36 -33.50 -29.04
C ALA A 436 50.05 -33.44 -28.23
N ILE A 437 49.98 -34.20 -27.13
CA ILE A 437 48.87 -34.17 -26.19
C ILE A 437 48.77 -32.79 -25.54
N LEU A 438 49.88 -32.26 -25.01
CA LEU A 438 49.94 -30.91 -24.44
C LEU A 438 49.47 -29.83 -25.40
N PHE A 439 49.92 -29.86 -26.66
CA PHE A 439 49.52 -28.87 -27.66
C PHE A 439 48.01 -28.91 -27.96
N ARG A 440 47.40 -30.11 -28.00
CA ARG A 440 45.95 -30.26 -28.21
C ARG A 440 45.15 -29.75 -27.01
N TYR A 441 45.54 -30.10 -25.79
CA TYR A 441 44.87 -29.59 -24.58
C TYR A 441 45.07 -28.08 -24.42
N PHE A 442 46.25 -27.55 -24.77
CA PHE A 442 46.49 -26.12 -24.80
C PHE A 442 45.52 -25.40 -25.75
N ASN A 443 45.36 -25.88 -26.98
CA ASN A 443 44.37 -25.31 -27.91
C ASN A 443 42.93 -25.43 -27.39
N LYS A 444 42.57 -26.55 -26.75
CA LYS A 444 41.24 -26.70 -26.13
C LYS A 444 41.04 -25.68 -25.00
N ILE A 445 42.05 -25.46 -24.16
CA ILE A 445 42.02 -24.45 -23.08
C ILE A 445 41.87 -23.05 -23.68
N VAL A 446 42.62 -22.71 -24.74
CA VAL A 446 42.50 -21.42 -25.42
C VAL A 446 41.08 -21.20 -25.96
N CYS A 447 40.51 -22.17 -26.68
CA CYS A 447 39.13 -22.08 -27.16
C CYS A 447 38.12 -21.90 -26.01
N LEU A 448 38.29 -22.64 -24.91
CA LEU A 448 37.42 -22.51 -23.73
C LEU A 448 37.53 -21.12 -23.10
N ARG A 449 38.75 -20.58 -22.97
CA ARG A 449 38.98 -19.20 -22.47
C ARG A 449 38.34 -18.15 -23.37
N GLU A 450 38.39 -18.33 -24.69
CA GLU A 450 37.71 -17.43 -25.63
C GLU A 450 36.18 -17.50 -25.48
N THR A 451 35.61 -18.70 -25.31
CA THR A 451 34.16 -18.85 -25.07
C THR A 451 33.73 -18.29 -23.72
N GLU A 452 34.53 -18.51 -22.67
CA GLU A 452 34.33 -17.94 -21.34
C GLU A 452 34.29 -16.41 -21.41
N ARG A 453 35.25 -15.81 -22.11
CA ARG A 453 35.30 -14.36 -22.29
C ARG A 453 34.12 -13.81 -23.09
N LYS A 454 33.65 -14.52 -24.12
CA LYS A 454 32.45 -14.14 -24.87
C LYS A 454 31.19 -14.16 -23.99
N LEU A 455 31.02 -15.22 -23.20
CA LEU A 455 29.90 -15.33 -22.27
C LEU A 455 29.96 -14.25 -21.19
N GLN A 456 31.16 -13.98 -20.65
CA GLN A 456 31.36 -12.91 -19.67
C GLN A 456 30.91 -11.54 -20.21
N MET A 457 31.30 -11.19 -21.44
CA MET A 457 30.85 -9.94 -22.08
C MET A 457 29.32 -9.89 -22.26
N GLN A 458 28.69 -11.02 -22.60
CA GLN A 458 27.23 -11.10 -22.70
C GLN A 458 26.55 -10.93 -21.35
N THR A 459 27.11 -11.51 -20.28
CA THR A 459 26.61 -11.32 -18.91
C THR A 459 26.69 -9.85 -18.50
N GLU A 460 27.84 -9.19 -18.72
CA GLU A 460 28.02 -7.76 -18.43
C GLU A 460 27.03 -6.89 -19.23
N GLU A 461 26.76 -7.21 -20.50
CA GLU A 461 25.74 -6.51 -21.30
C GLU A 461 24.32 -6.67 -20.73
N GLN A 462 23.96 -7.88 -20.29
CA GLN A 462 22.65 -8.13 -19.68
C GLN A 462 22.53 -7.45 -18.31
N GLU A 463 23.58 -7.42 -17.50
CA GLU A 463 23.63 -6.67 -16.23
C GLU A 463 23.38 -5.18 -16.47
N MET A 464 23.97 -4.59 -17.50
CA MET A 464 23.72 -3.19 -17.87
C MET A 464 22.26 -2.94 -18.28
N LYS A 465 21.63 -3.86 -19.04
CA LYS A 465 20.21 -3.77 -19.41
C LYS A 465 19.29 -3.87 -18.19
N VAL A 466 19.61 -4.73 -17.23
CA VAL A 466 18.85 -4.84 -15.97
C VAL A 466 18.93 -3.53 -15.19
N ILE A 467 20.12 -2.94 -15.04
CA ILE A 467 20.29 -1.64 -14.37
C ILE A 467 19.50 -0.53 -15.07
N GLU A 468 19.48 -0.50 -16.40
CA GLU A 468 18.69 0.47 -17.16
C GLU A 468 17.19 0.29 -16.92
N GLN A 469 16.68 -0.95 -16.97
CA GLN A 469 15.28 -1.25 -16.68
C GLN A 469 14.90 -0.88 -15.24
N GLU A 470 15.75 -1.17 -14.26
CA GLU A 470 15.54 -0.77 -12.86
C GLU A 470 15.46 0.75 -12.69
N ASN A 471 16.26 1.51 -13.45
CA ASN A 471 16.20 2.97 -13.43
C ASN A 471 14.88 3.48 -14.04
N ILE A 472 14.44 2.91 -15.18
CA ILE A 472 13.15 3.26 -15.79
C ILE A 472 11.99 2.97 -14.83
N ILE A 473 11.99 1.81 -14.17
CA ILE A 473 10.96 1.46 -13.19
C ILE A 473 10.92 2.51 -12.06
N ARG A 474 12.08 2.89 -11.52
CA ARG A 474 12.19 3.89 -10.45
C ARG A 474 11.66 5.26 -10.88
N GLU A 475 11.99 5.71 -12.09
CA GLU A 475 11.49 6.97 -12.66
C GLU A 475 9.96 6.96 -12.84
N LEU A 476 9.42 5.85 -13.35
CA LEU A 476 7.97 5.68 -13.51
C LEU A 476 7.23 5.63 -12.18
N GLU A 477 7.78 4.93 -11.18
CA GLU A 477 7.24 4.91 -9.82
C GLU A 477 7.22 6.31 -9.19
N SER A 478 8.32 7.07 -9.34
CA SER A 478 8.42 8.45 -8.85
C SER A 478 7.39 9.38 -9.53
N ALA A 479 7.25 9.29 -10.86
CA ALA A 479 6.28 10.08 -11.60
C ALA A 479 4.83 9.77 -11.19
N LEU A 480 4.53 8.49 -10.96
CA LEU A 480 3.21 8.03 -10.53
C LEU A 480 2.88 8.51 -9.11
N GLU A 481 3.83 8.45 -8.18
CA GLU A 481 3.66 9.02 -6.83
C GLU A 481 3.45 10.54 -6.87
N HIS A 482 4.24 11.25 -7.67
CA HIS A 482 4.10 12.70 -7.84
C HIS A 482 2.70 13.08 -8.36
N ILE A 483 2.22 12.39 -9.41
CA ILE A 483 0.88 12.65 -9.98
C ILE A 483 -0.22 12.36 -8.93
N LYS A 484 -0.12 11.26 -8.17
CA LYS A 484 -1.07 10.94 -7.11
C LYS A 484 -1.16 12.07 -6.06
N LEU A 485 0.00 12.54 -5.60
CA LEU A 485 0.06 13.62 -4.61
C LEU A 485 -0.43 14.95 -5.18
N GLN A 486 -0.16 15.24 -6.46
CA GLN A 486 -0.68 16.42 -7.13
C GLN A 486 -2.22 16.40 -7.22
N CYS A 487 -2.81 15.27 -7.60
CA CYS A 487 -4.27 15.11 -7.65
C CYS A 487 -4.91 15.29 -6.27
N ASP A 488 -4.33 14.69 -5.21
CA ASP A 488 -4.83 14.82 -3.84
C ASP A 488 -4.77 16.28 -3.34
N ARG A 489 -3.70 17.01 -3.67
CA ARG A 489 -3.57 18.44 -3.36
C ARG A 489 -4.62 19.29 -4.09
N GLN A 490 -4.86 19.02 -5.37
CA GLN A 490 -5.89 19.73 -6.14
C GLN A 490 -7.29 19.48 -5.57
N LEU A 491 -7.61 18.24 -5.21
CA LEU A 491 -8.88 17.88 -4.56
C LEU A 491 -9.05 18.61 -3.22
N THR A 492 -7.99 18.61 -2.39
CA THR A 492 -7.98 19.30 -1.09
C THR A 492 -8.23 20.80 -1.25
N LEU A 493 -7.64 21.44 -2.26
CA LEU A 493 -7.87 22.86 -2.56
C LEU A 493 -9.33 23.12 -2.98
N GLN A 494 -9.88 22.29 -3.87
CA GLN A 494 -11.28 22.43 -4.29
C GLN A 494 -12.25 22.29 -3.13
N HIS A 495 -12.03 21.31 -2.24
CA HIS A 495 -12.83 21.17 -1.03
C HIS A 495 -12.71 22.42 -0.14
N ARG A 496 -11.50 22.95 0.04
CA ARG A 496 -11.28 24.16 0.83
C ARG A 496 -12.01 25.36 0.26
N GLU A 497 -12.02 25.53 -1.06
CA GLU A 497 -12.77 26.59 -1.72
C GLU A 497 -14.28 26.42 -1.58
N HIS A 498 -14.77 25.18 -1.66
CA HIS A 498 -16.18 24.87 -1.43
C HIS A 498 -16.61 25.24 0.00
N GLU A 499 -15.81 24.87 1.00
CA GLU A 499 -16.05 25.23 2.40
C GLU A 499 -16.11 26.74 2.61
N LYS A 500 -15.19 27.51 2.02
CA LYS A 500 -15.23 28.98 2.08
C LYS A 500 -16.51 29.56 1.47
N LYS A 501 -17.01 28.99 0.37
CA LYS A 501 -18.29 29.41 -0.23
C LYS A 501 -19.47 29.08 0.69
N LEU A 502 -19.47 27.92 1.34
CA LEU A 502 -20.50 27.55 2.33
C LEU A 502 -20.47 28.48 3.54
N GLN A 503 -19.29 28.81 4.07
CA GLN A 503 -19.15 29.78 5.18
C GLN A 503 -19.76 31.14 4.83
N LEU A 504 -19.54 31.65 3.61
CA LEU A 504 -20.16 32.89 3.15
C LEU A 504 -21.70 32.80 3.16
N ILE A 505 -22.25 31.70 2.65
CA ILE A 505 -23.71 31.46 2.64
C ILE A 505 -24.25 31.37 4.07
N LEU A 506 -23.58 30.65 4.96
CA LEU A 506 -23.97 30.52 6.37
C LEU A 506 -23.91 31.86 7.12
N HIS A 507 -22.91 32.69 6.80
CA HIS A 507 -22.83 34.04 7.34
C HIS A 507 -24.06 34.88 6.97
N HIS A 508 -24.50 34.83 5.71
CA HIS A 508 -25.75 35.51 5.29
C HIS A 508 -26.99 35.03 6.04
N PHE A 509 -27.08 33.73 6.37
CA PHE A 509 -28.21 33.21 7.14
C PHE A 509 -28.19 33.62 8.62
N ARG A 510 -26.99 33.82 9.19
CA ARG A 510 -26.82 34.27 10.59
C ARG A 510 -27.36 35.68 10.80
N ASP A 511 -27.20 36.55 9.82
CA ASP A 511 -27.52 37.97 9.96
C ASP A 511 -28.98 38.33 9.67
N GLY A 512 -29.86 37.36 9.35
CA GLY A 512 -31.34 37.39 9.41
C GLY A 512 -32.12 38.63 8.90
N GLU A 513 -31.80 39.81 9.41
CA GLU A 513 -32.23 41.15 9.04
C GLU A 513 -31.36 41.78 7.93
N GLY A 514 -30.07 41.43 7.87
CA GLY A 514 -29.13 41.92 6.85
C GLY A 514 -29.51 41.52 5.43
N ILE A 515 -30.29 40.46 5.21
CA ILE A 515 -30.81 40.07 3.90
C ILE A 515 -31.82 41.11 3.38
N ALA A 516 -32.68 41.63 4.25
CA ALA A 516 -33.65 42.65 3.87
C ALA A 516 -32.96 44.00 3.60
N GLU A 517 -31.92 44.33 4.37
CA GLU A 517 -31.14 45.56 4.18
C GLU A 517 -30.22 45.49 2.97
N THR A 518 -29.50 44.38 2.76
CA THR A 518 -28.67 44.19 1.55
C THR A 518 -29.52 44.05 0.29
N LEU A 519 -30.67 43.36 0.34
CA LEU A 519 -31.61 43.35 -0.79
C LEU A 519 -32.11 44.76 -1.10
N LYS A 520 -32.48 45.55 -0.09
CA LYS A 520 -32.84 46.96 -0.28
C LYS A 520 -31.68 47.79 -0.84
N GLU A 521 -30.45 47.57 -0.40
CA GLU A 521 -29.25 48.24 -0.92
C GLU A 521 -29.00 47.89 -2.38
N TYR A 522 -29.10 46.61 -2.76
CA TYR A 522 -28.98 46.17 -4.15
C TYR A 522 -30.14 46.68 -5.00
N GLU A 523 -31.35 46.71 -4.48
CA GLU A 523 -32.54 47.25 -5.15
C GLU A 523 -32.39 48.77 -5.39
N MET A 524 -31.90 49.52 -4.41
CA MET A 524 -31.52 50.93 -4.56
C MET A 524 -30.43 51.13 -5.62
N LYS A 525 -29.42 50.25 -5.65
CA LYS A 525 -28.30 50.32 -6.60
C LYS A 525 -28.73 49.97 -8.02
N VAL A 526 -29.62 48.99 -8.18
CA VAL A 526 -30.26 48.65 -9.46
C VAL A 526 -31.10 49.82 -9.96
N GLN A 527 -31.93 50.41 -9.10
CA GLN A 527 -32.71 51.61 -9.47
C GLN A 527 -31.82 52.78 -9.85
N GLN A 528 -30.68 52.97 -9.19
CA GLN A 528 -29.70 54.00 -9.53
C GLN A 528 -29.07 53.73 -10.90
N LEU A 529 -28.64 52.49 -11.16
CA LEU A 529 -28.07 52.09 -12.46
C LEU A 529 -29.11 52.18 -13.57
N GLU A 530 -30.37 51.83 -13.33
CA GLU A 530 -31.46 52.00 -14.29
C GLU A 530 -31.69 53.47 -14.65
N LYS A 531 -31.62 54.38 -13.67
CA LYS A 531 -31.66 55.83 -13.90
C LYS A 531 -30.47 56.28 -14.74
N GLU A 532 -29.25 55.90 -14.36
CA GLU A 532 -28.03 56.24 -15.13
C GLU A 532 -28.11 55.72 -16.56
N LEU A 533 -28.53 54.48 -16.74
CA LEU A 533 -28.69 53.84 -18.05
C LEU A 533 -29.79 54.53 -18.88
N PHE A 534 -30.88 54.99 -18.26
CA PHE A 534 -31.87 55.84 -18.89
C PHE A 534 -31.27 57.18 -19.35
N PHE A 535 -30.48 57.86 -18.51
CA PHE A 535 -29.79 59.10 -18.88
C PHE A 535 -28.80 58.89 -20.02
N TYR A 536 -28.00 57.83 -19.98
CA TYR A 536 -27.08 57.46 -21.07
C TYR A 536 -27.84 57.13 -22.37
N LYS A 537 -28.97 56.41 -22.31
CA LYS A 537 -29.81 56.13 -23.48
C LYS A 537 -30.43 57.40 -24.06
N LYS A 538 -30.91 58.32 -23.21
CA LYS A 538 -31.50 59.60 -23.63
C LYS A 538 -30.46 60.51 -24.28
N THR A 539 -29.34 60.71 -23.63
CA THR A 539 -28.21 61.51 -24.17
C THR A 539 -27.67 60.90 -25.45
N SER A 540 -27.52 59.57 -25.53
CA SER A 540 -27.13 58.88 -26.77
C SER A 540 -28.14 59.10 -27.90
N ARG A 541 -29.46 59.08 -27.63
CA ARG A 541 -30.50 59.39 -28.63
C ARG A 541 -30.43 60.85 -29.08
N GLU A 542 -30.20 61.79 -28.18
CA GLU A 542 -30.04 63.21 -28.51
C GLU A 542 -28.77 63.47 -29.32
N LEU A 543 -27.64 62.88 -28.93
CA LEU A 543 -26.40 62.92 -29.69
C LEU A 543 -26.54 62.28 -31.07
N LYS A 544 -27.25 61.14 -31.18
CA LYS A 544 -27.60 60.55 -32.49
C LYS A 544 -28.49 61.46 -33.33
N LYS A 545 -29.46 62.16 -32.74
CA LYS A 545 -30.29 63.14 -33.44
C LYS A 545 -29.46 64.33 -33.92
N LYS A 546 -28.57 64.86 -33.09
CA LYS A 546 -27.62 65.92 -33.46
C LYS A 546 -26.65 65.47 -34.55
N LEU A 547 -26.08 64.27 -34.45
CA LEU A 547 -25.26 63.68 -35.51
C LEU A 547 -26.04 63.53 -36.81
N LYS A 548 -27.32 63.11 -36.74
CA LYS A 548 -28.18 62.98 -37.91
C LYS A 548 -28.57 64.35 -38.50
N SER A 549 -28.72 65.40 -37.69
CA SER A 549 -28.91 66.77 -38.19
C SER A 549 -27.64 67.33 -38.80
N PHE A 550 -26.47 67.11 -38.19
CA PHE A 550 -25.18 67.49 -38.79
C PHE A 550 -24.89 66.73 -40.09
N LEU A 551 -25.21 65.43 -40.17
CA LEU A 551 -25.08 64.64 -41.40
C LEU A 551 -26.15 64.97 -42.45
N GLY A 552 -27.34 65.42 -42.03
CA GLY A 552 -28.38 65.95 -42.92
C GLY A 552 -28.02 67.32 -43.49
N GLU A 553 -27.33 68.16 -42.71
CA GLU A 553 -26.82 69.47 -43.14
C GLU A 553 -25.48 69.36 -43.90
N SER A 554 -24.69 68.30 -43.68
CA SER A 554 -23.43 68.05 -44.40
C SER A 554 -23.58 67.15 -45.63
N SER A 555 -24.80 66.84 -46.07
CA SER A 555 -25.06 66.00 -47.27
C SER A 555 -24.86 66.74 -48.61
N HIS A 556 -24.18 67.89 -48.60
CA HIS A 556 -23.68 68.55 -49.80
C HIS A 556 -22.19 68.88 -49.66
N GLN A 557 -21.32 67.87 -49.50
CA GLN A 557 -20.03 67.79 -50.21
C GLN A 557 -19.23 66.52 -49.89
N LEU A 558 -19.03 65.73 -50.95
CA LEU A 558 -17.78 65.04 -51.31
C LEU A 558 -17.34 63.75 -50.56
N LEU A 559 -17.55 62.64 -51.29
CA LEU A 559 -16.56 61.65 -51.75
C LEU A 559 -15.97 60.55 -50.83
N ALA A 560 -16.24 59.32 -51.28
CA ALA A 560 -15.47 58.06 -51.25
C ALA A 560 -15.29 57.24 -49.94
N PRO A 561 -15.65 55.94 -49.94
CA PRO A 561 -15.50 55.05 -48.78
C PRO A 561 -14.09 54.44 -48.73
N SER A 562 -13.28 54.87 -47.77
CA SER A 562 -12.09 54.13 -47.35
C SER A 562 -12.48 53.05 -46.33
N LYS A 563 -12.15 51.80 -46.67
CA LYS A 563 -12.33 50.61 -45.81
C LYS A 563 -11.50 50.76 -44.52
N CYS A 564 -12.14 51.14 -43.42
CA CYS A 564 -11.62 50.89 -42.07
C CYS A 564 -12.32 49.67 -41.47
N LYS A 565 -11.59 48.55 -41.43
CA LYS A 565 -11.98 47.34 -40.69
C LYS A 565 -12.03 47.68 -39.20
N TYR A 566 -13.24 47.82 -38.64
CA TYR A 566 -13.43 47.75 -37.20
C TYR A 566 -13.20 46.30 -36.74
N VAL A 567 -12.15 46.08 -35.96
CA VAL A 567 -11.98 44.85 -35.16
C VAL A 567 -13.01 44.90 -34.04
N ILE A 568 -14.04 44.07 -34.15
CA ILE A 568 -15.01 43.85 -33.07
C ILE A 568 -14.32 42.93 -32.06
N LEU A 569 -13.93 43.47 -30.90
CA LEU A 569 -13.63 42.66 -29.71
C LEU A 569 -14.92 41.97 -29.27
N LYS A 570 -15.05 40.67 -29.59
CA LYS A 570 -16.00 39.77 -28.93
C LYS A 570 -15.33 39.25 -27.66
N CYS A 571 -15.60 39.90 -26.53
CA CYS A 571 -15.46 39.24 -25.23
C CYS A 571 -16.64 38.29 -25.06
N PHE A 572 -16.41 36.99 -25.24
CA PHE A 572 -17.33 35.96 -24.75
C PHE A 572 -16.77 35.41 -23.43
N CYS A 573 -17.53 35.65 -22.36
CA CYS A 573 -17.35 35.04 -21.05
C CYS A 573 -17.50 33.52 -21.16
N ASN A 574 -16.48 32.79 -20.72
CA ASN A 574 -16.62 31.40 -20.33
C ASN A 574 -17.13 31.35 -18.88
N CYS A 575 -18.39 30.94 -18.70
CA CYS A 575 -18.86 30.33 -17.45
C CYS A 575 -19.10 28.85 -17.74
N PRO A 576 -18.48 27.92 -16.99
CA PRO A 576 -18.92 26.53 -17.00
C PRO A 576 -20.17 26.39 -16.12
N LEU A 577 -21.15 25.67 -16.65
CA LEU A 577 -22.25 25.06 -15.89
C LEU A 577 -21.72 23.89 -15.05
#